data_AF-B9AD75-F1
#
_entry.id   AF-B9AD75-F1
#
_cell.length_a   1.000
_cell.length_b   1.000
_cell.length_c   1.000
_cell.angle_alpha   90.00
_cell.angle_beta   90.00
_cell.angle_gamma   90.00
#
_symmetry.space_group_name_H-M   'P 1'
#
loop_
_entity.id
_entity.type
_entity.pdbx_description
1 polymer ?
#
loop_
_entity_poly.entity_id
_entity_poly.type
_entity_poly.pdbx_seq_one_letter_code
_entity_poly.pdbx_strand_id
1 'polypeptide(L)'
;EEMMTSGSELRSEVLKYVAGAEVPKSNFFNPDISNKSFNFEHFSIPVGYSKIFTDKLKYNIQHLVGNEELDEINPKLMKDIIKYRHHLDNDNWGYFKRDIGPRRYKNLTEAMARVNLSTIDAKVSIDLKRILRLPSSLHSKVSMKCMEVKNRETFDPLQEAVPKFVEERGE
;
A
#
# COMPACT_ATOMS: atom_id res chain seq x y z
N GLU A 1 2.02 -10.36 -21.97
CA GLU A 1 0.86 -11.03 -22.60
C GLU A 1 0.13 -11.96 -21.64
N GLU A 2 0.83 -12.73 -20.80
CA GLU A 2 0.23 -13.67 -19.83
C GLU A 2 -0.85 -13.06 -18.91
N MET A 3 -0.66 -11.82 -18.45
CA MET A 3 -1.68 -11.16 -17.62
C MET A 3 -2.96 -10.80 -18.38
N MET A 4 -2.91 -10.66 -19.71
CA MET A 4 -4.10 -10.37 -20.51
C MET A 4 -5.04 -11.58 -20.58
N THR A 5 -4.50 -12.79 -20.58
CA THR A 5 -5.28 -14.04 -20.60
C THR A 5 -5.57 -14.60 -19.20
N SER A 6 -4.98 -14.00 -18.17
CA SER A 6 -5.19 -14.42 -16.79
C SER A 6 -6.65 -14.33 -16.33
N GLY A 7 -7.06 -15.31 -15.54
CA GLY A 7 -8.35 -15.32 -14.86
C GLY A 7 -8.42 -14.34 -13.70
N SER A 8 -9.65 -14.15 -13.22
CA SER A 8 -9.99 -13.32 -12.06
C SER A 8 -9.19 -13.67 -10.79
N GLU A 9 -8.90 -14.95 -10.58
CA GLU A 9 -8.20 -15.42 -9.37
C GLU A 9 -6.74 -14.95 -9.33
N LEU A 10 -5.99 -15.19 -10.42
CA LEU A 10 -4.60 -14.75 -10.52
C LEU A 10 -4.49 -13.22 -10.39
N ARG A 11 -5.44 -12.45 -10.95
CA ARG A 11 -5.50 -10.99 -10.80
C ARG A 11 -5.71 -10.58 -9.34
N SER A 12 -6.54 -11.31 -8.60
CA SER A 12 -6.77 -11.10 -7.17
C SER A 12 -5.50 -11.36 -6.34
N GLU A 13 -4.79 -12.46 -6.62
CA GLU A 13 -3.53 -12.78 -5.95
C GLU A 13 -2.44 -11.73 -6.24
N VAL A 14 -2.27 -11.35 -7.50
CA VAL A 14 -1.32 -10.31 -7.92
C VAL A 14 -1.68 -8.96 -7.28
N LEU A 15 -2.97 -8.62 -7.22
CA LEU A 15 -3.44 -7.40 -6.57
C LEU A 15 -3.02 -7.38 -5.09
N LYS A 16 -3.31 -8.45 -4.35
CA LYS A 16 -2.95 -8.57 -2.94
C LYS A 16 -1.44 -8.47 -2.72
N TYR A 17 -0.68 -9.11 -3.61
CA TYR A 17 0.78 -9.07 -3.61
C TYR A 17 1.33 -7.65 -3.80
N VAL A 18 0.86 -6.93 -4.82
CA VAL A 18 1.33 -5.56 -5.14
C VAL A 18 0.84 -4.55 -4.09
N ALA A 19 -0.35 -4.76 -3.54
CA ALA A 19 -0.92 -3.92 -2.50
C ALA A 19 -0.17 -4.02 -1.17
N GLY A 20 0.45 -5.17 -0.87
CA GLY A 20 0.87 -5.49 0.50
C GLY A 20 -0.34 -5.68 1.43
N ALA A 21 -1.41 -6.31 0.91
CA ALA A 21 -2.71 -6.44 1.58
C ALA A 21 -2.79 -7.62 2.57
N GLU A 22 -1.78 -8.47 2.63
CA GLU A 22 -1.70 -9.63 3.54
C GLU A 22 -0.43 -9.56 4.40
N VAL A 23 -0.50 -10.00 5.65
CA VAL A 23 0.69 -10.04 6.50
C VAL A 23 1.60 -11.19 6.04
N PRO A 24 2.90 -10.96 5.78
CA PRO A 24 3.82 -12.01 5.36
C PRO A 24 3.89 -13.14 6.39
N LYS A 25 4.03 -14.38 5.90
CA LYS A 25 4.24 -15.54 6.77
C LYS A 25 5.56 -15.36 7.51
N SER A 26 5.49 -15.40 8.84
CA SER A 26 6.67 -15.28 9.70
C SER A 26 7.31 -16.63 9.98
N ASN A 27 6.53 -17.71 9.96
CA ASN A 27 7.00 -19.05 10.28
C ASN A 27 7.39 -19.82 9.02
N PHE A 28 8.65 -20.21 8.95
CA PHE A 28 9.20 -21.04 7.89
C PHE A 28 9.64 -22.38 8.47
N PHE A 29 9.20 -23.47 7.85
CA PHE A 29 9.56 -24.83 8.23
C PHE A 29 10.39 -25.44 7.09
N ASN A 30 11.60 -25.92 7.41
CA ASN A 30 12.46 -26.60 6.46
C ASN A 30 12.77 -28.01 6.97
N PRO A 31 12.05 -29.04 6.50
CA PRO A 31 12.25 -30.42 6.95
C PRO A 31 13.64 -30.99 6.62
N ASP A 32 14.33 -30.43 5.61
CA ASP A 32 15.60 -30.98 5.11
C ASP A 32 16.82 -30.53 5.93
N ILE A 33 16.72 -29.37 6.62
CA ILE A 33 17.84 -28.78 7.38
C ILE A 33 17.66 -28.98 8.88
N SER A 34 16.44 -28.81 9.41
CA SER A 34 16.15 -29.09 10.81
C SER A 34 14.64 -29.13 11.04
N ASN A 35 14.17 -30.03 11.92
CA ASN A 35 12.77 -30.05 12.40
C ASN A 35 12.36 -28.83 13.26
N LYS A 36 13.04 -27.68 13.10
CA LYS A 36 12.77 -26.45 13.82
C LYS A 36 12.08 -25.44 12.90
N SER A 37 11.05 -24.79 13.42
CA SER A 37 10.46 -23.62 12.77
C SER A 37 11.35 -22.40 13.02
N PHE A 38 11.62 -21.64 11.96
CA PHE A 38 12.28 -20.35 12.06
C PHE A 38 11.23 -19.26 11.94
N ASN A 39 11.26 -18.31 12.86
CA ASN A 39 10.37 -17.15 12.83
C ASN A 39 11.18 -15.94 12.32
N PHE A 40 10.88 -15.51 11.10
CA PHE A 40 11.44 -14.32 10.49
C PHE A 40 10.38 -13.22 10.46
N GLU A 41 10.78 -12.03 10.88
CA GLU A 41 9.92 -10.86 10.73
C GLU A 41 9.92 -10.40 9.27
N HIS A 42 8.85 -9.71 8.85
CA HIS A 42 8.74 -9.23 7.46
C HIS A 42 9.90 -8.33 7.05
N PHE A 43 10.47 -7.56 7.99
CA PHE A 43 11.61 -6.68 7.72
C PHE A 43 12.97 -7.40 7.68
N SER A 44 13.02 -8.70 8.02
CA SER A 44 14.25 -9.50 7.96
C SER A 44 14.55 -10.02 6.54
N ILE A 45 13.54 -10.06 5.66
CA ILE A 45 13.65 -10.59 4.30
C ILE A 45 13.59 -9.42 3.31
N PRO A 46 14.72 -8.98 2.72
CA PRO A 46 14.79 -7.78 1.89
C PRO A 46 14.36 -8.03 0.43
N VAL A 47 13.59 -9.09 0.15
CA VAL A 47 13.19 -9.50 -1.20
C VAL A 47 11.75 -10.00 -1.24
N GLY A 48 11.19 -10.08 -2.46
CA GLY A 48 9.86 -10.61 -2.70
C GLY A 48 8.75 -9.86 -1.98
N TYR A 49 7.74 -10.59 -1.53
CA TYR A 49 6.56 -10.02 -0.88
C TYR A 49 6.89 -9.26 0.41
N SER A 50 7.81 -9.80 1.22
CA SER A 50 8.20 -9.21 2.50
C SER A 50 8.76 -7.79 2.33
N LYS A 51 9.53 -7.55 1.26
CA LYS A 51 10.01 -6.21 0.92
C LYS A 51 8.86 -5.27 0.55
N ILE A 52 7.96 -5.68 -0.34
CA ILE A 52 6.83 -4.85 -0.78
C ILE A 52 5.96 -4.46 0.42
N PHE A 53 5.62 -5.44 1.26
CA PHE A 53 4.86 -5.21 2.48
C PHE A 53 5.57 -4.22 3.42
N THR A 54 6.88 -4.40 3.64
CA THR A 54 7.69 -3.53 4.51
C THR A 54 7.77 -2.10 3.98
N ASP A 55 7.97 -1.93 2.68
CA ASP A 55 8.05 -0.62 2.02
C ASP A 55 6.69 0.11 2.10
N LYS A 56 5.58 -0.61 1.87
CA LYS A 56 4.21 -0.07 2.03
C LYS A 56 3.90 0.30 3.48
N LEU A 57 4.27 -0.56 4.42
CA LEU A 57 4.09 -0.32 5.85
C LEU A 57 4.86 0.93 6.29
N LYS A 58 6.13 1.08 5.85
CA LYS A 58 6.94 2.29 6.09
C LYS A 58 6.25 3.53 5.57
N TYR A 59 5.80 3.48 4.32
CA TYR A 59 5.10 4.60 3.68
C TYR A 59 3.87 4.99 4.49
N ASN A 60 3.00 4.05 4.84
CA ASN A 60 1.79 4.36 5.61
C ASN A 60 2.12 4.98 6.97
N ILE A 61 3.04 4.38 7.74
CA ILE A 61 3.40 4.88 9.07
C ILE A 61 3.97 6.31 9.00
N GLN A 62 4.76 6.62 7.99
CA GLN A 62 5.35 7.96 7.82
C GLN A 62 4.31 9.02 7.47
N HIS A 63 3.21 8.63 6.82
CA HIS A 63 2.14 9.55 6.41
C HIS A 63 0.96 9.63 7.40
N LEU A 64 1.04 8.95 8.55
CA LEU A 64 0.05 9.11 9.62
C LEU A 64 0.14 10.50 10.27
N VAL A 65 -1.03 11.10 10.50
CA VAL A 65 -1.23 12.39 11.16
C VAL A 65 -1.58 12.19 12.65
N GLY A 66 -2.21 11.08 13.00
CA GLY A 66 -2.53 10.65 14.36
C GLY A 66 -3.95 10.88 14.83
N ASN A 67 -4.80 11.41 13.94
CA ASN A 67 -6.24 11.56 14.15
C ASN A 67 -7.05 10.49 13.41
N GLU A 68 -6.39 9.56 12.71
CA GLU A 68 -7.05 8.49 11.98
C GLU A 68 -7.62 7.43 12.93
N GLU A 69 -8.84 7.01 12.66
CA GLU A 69 -9.45 5.85 13.31
C GLU A 69 -9.11 4.60 12.49
N LEU A 70 -8.22 3.78 13.04
CA LEU A 70 -7.80 2.52 12.42
C LEU A 70 -8.25 1.34 13.29
N ASP A 71 -8.90 0.36 12.65
CA ASP A 71 -9.35 -0.86 13.32
C ASP A 71 -8.19 -1.53 14.05
N GLU A 72 -8.42 -1.88 15.32
CA GLU A 72 -7.46 -2.53 16.23
C GLU A 72 -6.26 -1.68 16.69
N ILE A 73 -6.24 -0.39 16.32
CA ILE A 73 -5.25 0.58 16.81
C ILE A 73 -5.89 1.50 17.84
N ASN A 74 -5.52 1.30 19.10
CA ASN A 74 -5.97 2.17 20.18
C ASN A 74 -5.28 3.56 20.09
N PRO A 75 -5.90 4.65 20.61
CA PRO A 75 -5.30 5.99 20.59
C PRO A 75 -3.90 6.06 21.25
N LYS A 76 -3.66 5.24 22.27
CA LYS A 76 -2.34 5.11 22.89
C LYS A 76 -1.30 4.50 21.93
N LEU A 77 -1.70 3.48 21.17
CA LEU A 77 -0.84 2.87 20.17
C LEU A 77 -0.56 3.86 19.03
N MET A 78 -1.56 4.61 18.56
CA MET A 78 -1.37 5.66 17.56
C MET A 78 -0.32 6.70 18.01
N LYS A 79 -0.43 7.18 19.26
CA LYS A 79 0.59 8.09 19.83
C LYS A 79 1.99 7.48 19.87
N ASP A 80 2.11 6.22 20.27
CA ASP A 80 3.39 5.52 20.30
C ASP A 80 3.98 5.34 18.89
N ILE A 81 3.14 5.01 17.90
CA ILE A 81 3.57 4.88 16.49
C ILE A 81 4.19 6.19 16.01
N ILE A 82 3.50 7.31 16.19
CA ILE A 82 3.97 8.63 15.74
C ILE A 82 5.23 9.04 16.49
N LYS A 83 5.30 8.76 17.80
CA LYS A 83 6.47 9.06 18.62
C LYS A 83 7.72 8.31 18.13
N TYR A 84 7.57 7.02 17.78
CA TYR A 84 8.70 6.15 17.44
C TYR A 84 8.94 5.97 15.94
N ARG A 85 8.12 6.57 15.05
CA ARG A 85 8.26 6.41 13.59
C ARG A 85 9.63 6.84 13.04
N HIS A 86 10.34 7.74 13.72
CA HIS A 86 11.67 8.19 13.37
C HIS A 86 12.71 7.05 13.26
N HIS A 87 12.48 5.91 13.92
CA HIS A 87 13.32 4.72 13.71
C HIS A 87 13.24 4.22 12.27
N LEU A 88 12.11 4.38 11.60
CA LEU A 88 11.91 3.89 10.24
C LEU A 88 12.67 4.71 9.19
N ASP A 89 13.11 5.94 9.52
CA ASP A 89 13.93 6.75 8.60
C ASP A 89 15.21 6.02 8.19
N ASN A 90 15.82 5.30 9.16
CA ASN A 90 17.03 4.51 8.98
C ASN A 90 16.76 2.99 8.93
N ASP A 91 15.54 2.56 8.60
CA ASP A 91 15.12 1.14 8.53
C ASP A 91 15.38 0.33 9.81
N ASN A 92 15.38 1.01 10.97
CA ASN A 92 15.62 0.43 12.28
C ASN A 92 14.35 -0.25 12.86
N TRP A 93 13.78 -1.19 12.11
CA TRP A 93 12.52 -1.89 12.42
C TRP A 93 12.54 -2.64 13.75
N GLY A 94 13.68 -3.21 14.13
CA GLY A 94 13.83 -3.90 15.41
C GLY A 94 13.62 -2.97 16.61
N TYR A 95 14.15 -1.75 16.55
CA TYR A 95 13.96 -0.72 17.59
C TYR A 95 12.52 -0.23 17.62
N PHE A 96 11.94 0.04 16.45
CA PHE A 96 10.53 0.41 16.33
C PHE A 96 9.59 -0.63 16.93
N LYS A 97 9.80 -1.91 16.61
CA LYS A 97 9.02 -3.03 17.16
C LYS A 97 9.20 -3.16 18.67
N ARG A 98 10.42 -2.99 19.19
CA ARG A 98 10.71 -3.05 20.63
C ARG A 98 9.94 -1.98 21.41
N ASP A 99 9.97 -0.75 20.92
CA ASP A 99 9.42 0.40 21.65
C ASP A 99 7.88 0.48 21.56
N ILE A 100 7.29 -0.05 20.48
CA ILE A 100 5.84 -0.31 20.39
C ILE A 100 5.44 -1.56 21.18
N GLY A 101 6.28 -2.59 21.20
CA GLY A 101 6.01 -3.85 21.87
C GLY A 101 5.35 -4.91 20.95
N PRO A 102 5.70 -6.20 21.11
CA PRO A 102 5.43 -7.23 20.10
C PRO A 102 3.95 -7.44 19.77
N ARG A 103 3.08 -7.46 20.80
CA ARG A 103 1.64 -7.69 20.63
C ARG A 103 0.98 -6.53 19.88
N ARG A 104 1.36 -5.29 20.23
CA ARG A 104 0.83 -4.08 19.58
C ARG A 104 1.35 -3.92 18.16
N TYR A 105 2.59 -4.34 17.93
CA TYR A 105 3.18 -4.39 16.60
C TYR A 105 2.43 -5.33 15.66
N LYS A 106 2.00 -6.51 16.15
CA LYS A 106 1.16 -7.43 15.36
C LYS A 106 -0.14 -6.76 14.91
N ASN A 107 -0.87 -6.13 15.85
CA ASN A 107 -2.09 -5.39 15.52
C ASN A 107 -1.83 -4.28 14.49
N LEU A 108 -0.71 -3.56 14.61
CA LEU A 108 -0.30 -2.54 13.63
C LEU A 108 -0.11 -3.16 12.23
N THR A 109 0.61 -4.26 12.11
CA THR A 109 0.85 -4.90 10.81
C THR A 109 -0.45 -5.41 10.16
N GLU A 110 -1.38 -5.95 10.95
CA GLU A 110 -2.69 -6.41 10.49
C GLU A 110 -3.58 -5.25 10.07
N ALA A 111 -3.62 -4.17 10.86
CA ALA A 111 -4.35 -2.94 10.52
C ALA A 111 -3.82 -2.30 9.23
N MET A 112 -2.50 -2.25 9.06
CA MET A 112 -1.88 -1.65 7.88
C MET A 112 -2.11 -2.48 6.61
N ALA A 113 -2.17 -3.81 6.73
CA ALA A 113 -2.57 -4.69 5.63
C ALA A 113 -4.01 -4.39 5.16
N ARG A 114 -4.93 -4.15 6.11
CA ARG A 114 -6.31 -3.73 5.79
C ARG A 114 -6.37 -2.34 5.14
N VAL A 115 -5.59 -1.39 5.65
CA VAL A 115 -5.48 -0.04 5.05
C VAL A 115 -5.01 -0.15 3.60
N ASN A 116 -3.94 -0.91 3.35
CA ASN A 116 -3.42 -1.15 2.00
C ASN A 116 -4.50 -1.68 1.04
N LEU A 117 -5.28 -2.66 1.48
CA LEU A 117 -6.37 -3.21 0.68
C LEU A 117 -7.47 -2.16 0.42
N SER A 118 -7.81 -1.35 1.43
CA SER A 118 -8.85 -0.32 1.30
C SER A 118 -8.48 0.82 0.36
N THR A 119 -7.17 1.08 0.15
CA THR A 119 -6.70 2.12 -0.76
C THR A 119 -6.90 1.77 -2.24
N ILE A 120 -7.25 0.52 -2.55
CA ILE A 120 -7.32 0.01 -3.91
C ILE A 120 -8.75 -0.45 -4.21
N ASP A 121 -9.30 -0.03 -5.35
CA ASP A 121 -10.57 -0.56 -5.85
C ASP A 121 -10.34 -1.95 -6.47
N ALA A 122 -10.35 -2.98 -5.62
CA ALA A 122 -10.09 -4.36 -6.02
C ALA A 122 -11.04 -4.87 -7.11
N LYS A 123 -12.27 -4.35 -7.17
CA LYS A 123 -13.26 -4.78 -8.19
C LYS A 123 -12.81 -4.39 -9.59
N VAL A 124 -12.12 -3.25 -9.74
CA VAL A 124 -11.57 -2.81 -11.03
C VAL A 124 -10.50 -3.77 -11.53
N SER A 125 -9.63 -4.25 -10.65
CA SER A 125 -8.51 -5.11 -11.02
C SER A 125 -8.92 -6.55 -11.34
N ILE A 126 -9.95 -7.06 -10.67
CA ILE A 126 -10.40 -8.44 -10.76
C ILE A 126 -11.35 -8.66 -11.94
N ASP A 127 -12.18 -7.66 -12.26
CA ASP A 127 -13.18 -7.76 -13.33
C ASP A 127 -12.54 -7.81 -14.73
N LEU A 128 -12.77 -8.94 -15.43
CA LEU A 128 -12.23 -9.19 -16.76
C LEU A 128 -12.87 -8.32 -17.85
N LYS A 129 -14.08 -7.80 -17.63
CA LYS A 129 -14.85 -7.02 -18.62
C LYS A 129 -14.94 -5.54 -18.21
N ARG A 130 -14.02 -5.09 -17.37
CA ARG A 130 -14.02 -3.73 -16.83
C ARG A 130 -13.87 -2.69 -17.95
N ILE A 131 -14.78 -1.73 -17.98
CA ILE A 131 -14.62 -0.53 -18.79
C ILE A 131 -13.90 0.54 -17.94
N LEU A 132 -12.82 1.08 -18.48
CA LEU A 132 -12.07 2.19 -17.90
C LEU A 132 -12.38 3.47 -18.68
N ARG A 133 -12.16 4.61 -18.03
CA ARG A 133 -12.33 5.90 -18.68
C ARG A 133 -11.31 6.05 -19.81
N LEU A 134 -11.78 6.45 -20.98
CA LEU A 134 -10.94 6.62 -22.15
C LEU A 134 -9.91 7.74 -21.91
N PRO A 135 -8.61 7.50 -22.12
CA PRO A 135 -7.61 8.57 -22.12
C PRO A 135 -7.99 9.64 -23.15
N SER A 136 -7.63 10.90 -22.90
CA SER A 136 -8.06 12.14 -23.57
C SER A 136 -9.53 12.58 -23.37
N SER A 137 -10.39 11.76 -22.75
CA SER A 137 -11.77 12.18 -22.46
C SER A 137 -11.86 13.18 -21.30
N LEU A 138 -12.97 13.92 -21.21
CA LEU A 138 -13.24 14.84 -20.11
C LEU A 138 -13.93 14.13 -18.94
N HIS A 139 -13.40 14.28 -17.73
CA HIS A 139 -14.09 13.93 -16.49
C HIS A 139 -15.04 15.06 -16.07
N SER A 140 -16.26 15.04 -16.59
CA SER A 140 -17.27 16.10 -16.39
C SER A 140 -17.46 16.56 -14.94
N LYS A 141 -17.46 15.64 -13.95
CA LYS A 141 -17.62 15.99 -12.52
C LYS A 141 -16.56 16.95 -11.97
N VAL A 142 -15.32 16.86 -12.46
CA VAL A 142 -14.19 17.69 -11.99
C VAL A 142 -13.66 18.62 -13.09
N SER A 143 -14.27 18.56 -14.28
CA SER A 143 -13.87 19.33 -15.47
C SER A 143 -12.39 19.20 -15.84
N MET A 144 -11.77 18.03 -15.61
CA MET A 144 -10.38 17.73 -15.97
C MET A 144 -10.29 16.69 -17.08
N LYS A 145 -9.23 16.73 -17.89
CA LYS A 145 -8.91 15.72 -18.90
C LYS A 145 -8.34 14.47 -18.24
N CYS A 146 -8.76 13.31 -18.70
CA CYS A 146 -8.16 12.05 -18.28
C CYS A 146 -6.99 11.74 -19.19
N MET A 147 -5.79 12.09 -18.76
CA MET A 147 -4.61 12.01 -19.61
C MET A 147 -3.79 10.74 -19.35
N GLU A 148 -3.03 10.33 -20.35
CA GLU A 148 -1.98 9.33 -20.18
C GLU A 148 -0.81 9.97 -19.42
N VAL A 149 -0.49 9.44 -18.23
CA VAL A 149 0.61 9.93 -17.40
C VAL A 149 1.83 9.06 -17.63
N LYS A 150 2.86 9.60 -18.28
CA LYS A 150 4.11 8.87 -18.56
C LYS A 150 5.00 8.74 -17.34
N ASN A 151 5.06 9.79 -16.51
CA ASN A 151 5.83 9.81 -15.27
C ASN A 151 5.00 10.43 -14.15
N ARG A 152 4.77 9.67 -13.09
CA ARG A 152 3.95 10.09 -11.95
C ARG A 152 4.59 11.19 -11.12
N GLU A 153 5.92 11.25 -11.08
CA GLU A 153 6.65 12.16 -10.16
C GLU A 153 6.74 13.58 -10.70
N THR A 154 6.61 13.76 -12.01
CA THR A 154 6.70 15.06 -12.68
C THR A 154 5.35 15.59 -13.12
N PHE A 155 4.29 14.79 -13.01
CA PHE A 155 2.97 15.12 -13.52
C PHE A 155 2.19 15.98 -12.52
N ASP A 156 1.75 17.16 -12.96
CA ASP A 156 0.84 18.01 -12.19
C ASP A 156 -0.55 18.05 -12.84
N PRO A 157 -1.59 17.43 -12.22
CA PRO A 157 -2.94 17.44 -12.77
C PRO A 157 -3.56 18.84 -12.84
N LEU A 158 -3.12 19.79 -12.02
CA LEU A 158 -3.67 21.16 -11.99
C LEU A 158 -3.07 22.06 -13.08
N GLN A 159 -2.01 21.61 -13.75
CA GLN A 159 -1.39 22.32 -14.86
C GLN A 159 -1.64 21.58 -16.17
N GLU A 160 -1.43 20.27 -16.18
CA GLU A 160 -1.42 19.49 -17.42
C GLU A 160 -2.81 18.93 -17.78
N ALA A 161 -3.63 18.56 -16.79
CA ALA A 161 -4.94 17.95 -17.04
C ALA A 161 -6.08 18.98 -17.19
N VAL A 162 -5.77 20.27 -17.15
CA VAL A 162 -6.78 21.32 -17.27
C VAL A 162 -7.18 21.53 -18.75
N PRO A 163 -8.48 21.57 -19.07
CA PRO A 163 -8.95 21.99 -20.38
C PRO A 163 -8.86 23.51 -20.54
N LYS A 164 -8.57 23.99 -21.76
CA LYS A 164 -8.47 25.42 -22.09
C LYS A 164 -9.69 26.24 -21.62
N PHE A 165 -10.90 25.71 -21.84
CA PHE A 165 -12.13 26.39 -21.43
C PHE A 165 -12.29 26.59 -19.91
N VAL A 166 -11.52 25.87 -19.08
CA VAL A 166 -11.50 26.05 -17.62
C VAL A 166 -10.51 27.16 -17.26
N GLU A 167 -9.37 27.23 -17.93
CA GLU A 167 -8.38 28.31 -17.76
C GLU A 167 -9.01 29.66 -18.13
N GLU A 168 -9.73 29.71 -19.25
CA GLU A 168 -10.43 30.90 -19.76
C GLU A 168 -11.55 31.43 -18.84
N ARG A 169 -11.99 30.68 -17.82
CA ARG A 169 -12.99 31.15 -16.85
C ARG A 169 -12.41 32.02 -15.74
N GLY A 170 -11.10 31.93 -15.52
CA GLY A 170 -10.38 32.67 -14.50
C GLY A 170 -9.83 34.02 -14.98
N GLU A 171 -9.84 34.26 -16.30
CA GLU A 171 -9.57 35.55 -16.96
C GLU A 171 -10.85 36.38 -17.09
#